data_AF-A0A7X1NR86-F1
#
_entry.id   AF-A0A7X1NR86-F1
#
_cell.length_a   1.000
_cell.length_b   1.000
_cell.length_c   1.000
_cell.angle_alpha   90.00
_cell.angle_beta   90.00
_cell.angle_gamma   90.00
#
_symmetry.space_group_name_H-M   'P 1'
#
loop_
_entity.id
_entity.type
_entity.pdbx_description
1 polymer ?
#
loop_
_entity_poly.entity_id
_entity_poly.type
_entity_poly.pdbx_seq_one_letter_code
_entity_poly.pdbx_strand_id
1 'polypeptide(L)'
;MAQAPRPPSPAPVRRIPTLSTAPLPSTRYRRITLVLCILWLIVLGLVVLSPLPVDRDGGTALRAALAGLQQAGWPSWLDYRFVETVANVIMFVPLGLFFFILAPRGWRWLGPVVGLGLSAGIEFTQLMALPERVASPYDVAANTAGSGVGTLLAWIMLRVRGRRRP
;
A
#
# COMPACT_ATOMS: atom_id res chain seq x y z
N MET A 1 -4.31 -54.08 56.32
CA MET A 1 -3.86 -53.60 54.99
C MET A 1 -4.07 -52.10 54.93
N ALA A 2 -3.00 -51.30 55.01
CA ALA A 2 -3.08 -49.85 54.94
C ALA A 2 -3.18 -49.40 53.48
N GLN A 3 -4.20 -48.61 53.12
CA GLN A 3 -4.32 -48.00 51.79
C GLN A 3 -3.25 -46.91 51.62
N ALA A 4 -2.46 -47.01 50.55
CA ALA A 4 -1.47 -46.00 50.21
C ALA A 4 -2.14 -44.66 49.83
N PRO A 5 -1.52 -43.50 50.11
CA PRO A 5 -2.08 -42.19 49.77
C PRO A 5 -2.15 -42.00 48.25
N ARG A 6 -3.26 -41.44 47.76
CA ARG A 6 -3.41 -41.11 46.33
C ARG A 6 -2.45 -39.98 45.94
N PRO A 7 -1.82 -40.02 44.75
CA PRO A 7 -0.97 -38.94 44.28
C PRO A 7 -1.77 -37.65 44.06
N PRO A 8 -1.16 -36.48 44.27
CA PRO A 8 -1.83 -35.19 44.06
C PRO A 8 -2.21 -35.02 42.59
N SER A 9 -3.42 -34.49 42.36
CA SER A 9 -3.90 -34.19 41.01
C SER A 9 -2.97 -33.18 40.33
N PRO A 10 -2.63 -33.37 39.03
CA PRO A 10 -1.79 -32.42 38.31
C PRO A 10 -2.47 -31.05 38.28
N ALA A 11 -1.69 -30.01 38.60
CA ALA A 11 -2.16 -28.63 38.54
C ALA A 11 -2.68 -28.31 37.13
N PRO A 12 -3.76 -27.53 36.99
CA PRO A 12 -4.30 -27.18 35.69
C PRO A 12 -3.23 -26.43 34.90
N VAL A 13 -2.79 -27.01 33.78
CA VAL A 13 -1.85 -26.39 32.85
C VAL A 13 -2.49 -25.09 32.37
N ARG A 14 -1.97 -23.96 32.84
CA ARG A 14 -2.42 -22.62 32.47
C ARG A 14 -2.12 -22.43 30.99
N ARG A 15 -3.10 -22.71 30.12
CA ARG A 15 -2.96 -22.49 28.67
C ARG A 15 -2.64 -21.02 28.45
N ILE A 16 -1.39 -20.73 28.08
CA ILE A 16 -1.00 -19.42 27.61
C ILE A 16 -1.88 -19.15 26.38
N PRO A 17 -2.72 -18.11 26.38
CA PRO A 17 -3.54 -17.80 25.22
C PRO A 17 -2.57 -17.55 24.07
N THR A 18 -2.56 -18.46 23.11
CA THR A 18 -1.81 -18.29 21.87
C THR A 18 -2.27 -16.96 21.28
N LEU A 19 -1.31 -16.07 20.99
CA LEU A 19 -1.51 -14.75 20.36
C LEU A 19 -1.98 -14.89 18.89
N SER A 20 -2.92 -15.80 18.63
CA SER A 20 -3.38 -16.27 17.34
C SER A 20 -4.89 -16.11 17.20
N THR A 21 -5.43 -14.97 17.64
CA THR A 21 -6.85 -14.63 17.47
C THR A 21 -7.04 -13.28 16.81
N ALA A 22 -6.12 -12.87 15.93
CA ALA A 22 -6.47 -11.82 14.97
C ALA A 22 -7.52 -12.42 14.00
N PRO A 23 -8.78 -11.98 14.03
CA PRO A 23 -9.82 -12.54 13.18
C PRO A 23 -9.43 -12.32 11.72
N LEU A 24 -9.28 -13.40 10.95
CA LEU A 24 -9.18 -13.28 9.50
C LEU A 24 -10.46 -12.57 9.00
N PRO A 25 -10.34 -11.62 8.05
CA PRO A 25 -11.51 -10.95 7.48
C PRO A 25 -12.48 -12.00 6.93
N SER A 26 -13.78 -11.87 7.19
CA SER A 26 -14.79 -12.81 6.69
C SER A 26 -14.65 -12.98 5.16
N THR A 27 -15.06 -14.12 4.62
CA THR A 27 -14.99 -14.42 3.18
C THR A 27 -15.59 -13.29 2.33
N ARG A 28 -16.65 -12.63 2.83
CA ARG A 28 -17.27 -11.46 2.21
C ARG A 28 -16.33 -10.24 2.18
N TYR A 29 -15.68 -9.91 3.30
CA TYR A 29 -14.71 -8.80 3.33
C TYR A 29 -13.55 -9.05 2.38
N ARG A 30 -13.01 -10.28 2.36
CA ARG A 30 -11.91 -10.63 1.44
C ARG A 30 -12.31 -10.48 -0.02
N ARG A 31 -13.53 -10.88 -0.41
CA ARG A 31 -14.06 -10.68 -1.77
C ARG A 31 -14.20 -9.20 -2.12
N ILE A 32 -14.77 -8.39 -1.23
CA ILE A 32 -14.93 -6.94 -1.46
C ILE A 32 -13.56 -6.28 -1.63
N THR A 33 -12.61 -6.57 -0.75
CA THR A 33 -11.23 -6.05 -0.86
C THR A 33 -10.58 -6.45 -2.18
N LEU A 34 -10.79 -7.69 -2.64
CA LEU A 34 -10.26 -8.15 -3.93
C LEU A 34 -10.87 -7.38 -5.11
N VAL A 35 -12.20 -7.18 -5.12
CA VAL A 35 -12.88 -6.42 -6.18
C VAL A 35 -12.38 -4.97 -6.21
N LEU A 36 -12.27 -4.32 -5.05
CA LEU A 36 -11.73 -2.96 -4.95
C LEU A 36 -10.27 -2.89 -5.41
N CYS A 37 -9.46 -3.90 -5.10
CA CYS A 37 -8.08 -4.01 -5.57
C CYS A 37 -8.02 -4.10 -7.10
N ILE A 38 -8.85 -4.96 -7.71
CA ILE A 38 -8.91 -5.10 -9.17
C ILE A 38 -9.35 -3.80 -9.83
N LEU A 39 -10.43 -3.18 -9.33
CA LEU A 39 -10.92 -1.90 -9.85
C LEU A 39 -9.85 -0.80 -9.74
N TRP A 40 -9.14 -0.75 -8.60
CA TRP A 40 -8.04 0.17 -8.41
C TRP A 40 -6.90 -0.06 -9.40
N LEU A 41 -6.49 -1.33 -9.63
CA LEU A 41 -5.43 -1.66 -10.58
C LEU A 41 -5.81 -1.29 -12.02
N ILE A 42 -7.09 -1.44 -12.40
CA ILE A 42 -7.59 -0.99 -13.71
C ILE A 42 -7.45 0.53 -13.82
N VAL A 43 -7.94 1.29 -12.82
CA VAL A 43 -7.83 2.76 -12.82
C VAL A 43 -6.36 3.19 -12.87
N LEU A 44 -5.51 2.60 -12.04
CA LEU A 44 -4.08 2.87 -12.02
C LEU A 44 -3.44 2.60 -13.40
N GLY A 45 -3.74 1.46 -14.02
CA GLY A 45 -3.25 1.12 -15.36
C GLY A 45 -3.71 2.11 -16.42
N LEU A 46 -4.99 2.51 -16.40
CA LEU A 46 -5.53 3.50 -17.32
C LEU A 46 -4.85 4.87 -17.16
N VAL A 47 -4.57 5.29 -15.92
CA VAL A 47 -3.90 6.57 -15.64
C VAL A 47 -2.44 6.53 -16.10
N VAL A 48 -1.70 5.49 -15.71
CA VAL A 48 -0.25 5.44 -15.88
C VAL A 48 0.18 5.03 -17.30
N LEU A 49 -0.65 4.25 -17.99
CA LEU A 49 -0.43 3.84 -19.38
C LEU A 49 -1.21 4.69 -20.39
N SER A 50 -1.87 5.77 -19.94
CA SER A 50 -2.56 6.69 -20.86
C SER A 50 -1.56 7.27 -21.87
N PRO A 51 -1.76 7.06 -23.19
CA PRO A 51 -0.91 7.61 -24.24
C PRO A 51 -1.11 9.11 -24.43
N LEU A 52 -2.27 9.62 -24.02
CA LEU A 52 -2.50 11.06 -23.94
C LEU A 52 -1.81 11.57 -22.67
N PRO A 53 -0.79 12.42 -22.79
CA PRO A 53 -0.27 13.12 -21.64
C PRO A 53 -1.38 14.01 -21.13
N VAL A 54 -1.88 13.75 -19.92
CA VAL A 54 -2.60 14.76 -19.12
C VAL A 54 -1.74 16.04 -18.99
N ASP A 55 -0.45 15.91 -19.29
CA ASP A 55 0.61 16.92 -19.29
C ASP A 55 0.46 18.07 -20.30
N ARG A 56 -0.35 17.96 -21.37
CA ARG A 56 -0.45 19.07 -22.35
C ARG A 56 -1.26 20.26 -21.83
N ASP A 57 -2.47 20.02 -21.32
CA ASP A 57 -3.33 21.11 -20.84
C ASP A 57 -3.38 21.20 -19.31
N GLY A 58 -3.51 20.06 -18.62
CA GLY A 58 -3.57 20.01 -17.15
C GLY A 58 -2.21 20.30 -16.49
N GLY A 59 -1.14 19.73 -17.05
CA GLY A 59 0.23 19.99 -16.59
C GLY A 59 0.64 21.45 -16.75
N THR A 60 0.21 22.11 -17.84
CA THR A 60 0.53 23.52 -18.11
C THR A 60 -0.16 24.46 -17.12
N ALA A 61 -1.45 24.24 -16.84
CA ALA A 61 -2.18 25.02 -15.84
C ALA A 61 -1.61 24.85 -14.42
N LEU A 62 -1.28 23.61 -14.02
CA LEU A 62 -0.70 23.33 -12.72
C LEU A 62 0.70 23.98 -12.57
N ARG A 63 1.54 23.91 -13.61
CA ARG A 63 2.85 24.58 -13.62
C ARG A 63 2.70 26.10 -13.48
N ALA A 64 1.74 26.70 -14.19
CA ALA A 64 1.47 28.13 -14.08
C ALA A 64 0.98 28.53 -12.67
N ALA A 65 0.10 27.73 -12.06
CA ALA A 65 -0.37 27.96 -10.71
C ALA A 65 0.78 27.86 -9.68
N LEU A 66 1.63 26.83 -9.78
CA LEU A 66 2.80 26.65 -8.92
C LEU A 66 3.81 27.78 -9.09
N ALA A 67 4.05 28.25 -10.32
CA ALA A 67 4.89 29.41 -10.57
C ALA A 67 4.33 30.68 -9.91
N GLY A 68 3.01 30.88 -9.95
CA GLY A 68 2.34 31.97 -9.23
C GLY A 68 2.52 31.89 -7.71
N LEU A 69 2.42 30.69 -7.13
CA LEU A 69 2.66 30.48 -5.70
C LEU A 69 4.11 30.80 -5.31
N GLN A 70 5.08 30.36 -6.12
CA GLN A 70 6.50 30.64 -5.90
C GLN A 70 6.79 32.14 -5.98
N GLN A 71 6.18 32.86 -6.94
CA GLN A 71 6.26 34.32 -7.01
C GLN A 71 5.63 35.00 -5.78
N ALA A 72 4.62 34.39 -5.16
CA ALA A 72 4.00 34.85 -3.92
C ALA A 72 4.80 34.48 -2.64
N GLY A 73 6.00 33.93 -2.76
CA GLY A 73 6.89 33.62 -1.64
C GLY A 73 6.81 32.20 -1.10
N TRP A 74 6.09 31.29 -1.77
CA TRP A 74 6.13 29.86 -1.41
C TRP A 74 7.51 29.25 -1.70
N PRO A 75 7.90 28.20 -0.95
CA PRO A 75 9.20 27.57 -1.14
C PRO A 75 9.41 27.03 -2.56
N SER A 76 10.63 27.20 -3.09
CA SER A 76 10.98 26.75 -4.44
C SER A 76 10.92 25.24 -4.65
N TRP A 77 11.02 24.45 -3.57
CA TRP A 77 10.86 22.98 -3.63
C TRP A 77 9.42 22.55 -3.87
N LEU A 78 8.42 23.42 -3.66
CA LEU A 78 7.02 23.17 -3.99
C LEU A 78 6.81 23.45 -5.48
N ASP A 79 7.33 22.55 -6.31
CA ASP A 79 7.27 22.63 -7.76
C ASP A 79 6.45 21.47 -8.34
N TYR A 80 6.38 21.42 -9.68
CA TYR A 80 5.62 20.40 -10.38
C TYR A 80 6.14 19.00 -10.07
N ARG A 81 7.47 18.84 -9.98
CA ARG A 81 8.13 17.56 -9.70
C ARG A 81 7.78 17.04 -8.30
N PHE A 82 7.69 17.93 -7.30
CA PHE A 82 7.23 17.56 -5.98
C PHE A 82 5.80 17.02 -6.01
N VAL A 83 4.89 17.70 -6.70
CA VAL A 83 3.50 17.27 -6.83
C VAL A 83 3.40 15.92 -7.55
N GLU A 84 4.15 15.72 -8.63
CA GLU A 84 4.24 14.42 -9.33
C GLU A 84 4.73 13.31 -8.39
N THR A 85 5.79 13.57 -7.64
CA THR A 85 6.35 12.59 -6.69
C THR A 85 5.31 12.21 -5.63
N VAL A 86 4.60 13.20 -5.06
CA VAL A 86 3.55 12.96 -4.06
C VAL A 86 2.37 12.22 -4.67
N ALA A 87 1.95 12.56 -5.88
CA ALA A 87 0.88 11.86 -6.58
C ALA A 87 1.24 10.39 -6.80
N ASN A 88 2.47 10.09 -7.23
CA ASN A 88 2.98 8.73 -7.39
C ASN A 88 2.96 7.94 -6.07
N VAL A 89 3.44 8.54 -4.98
CA VAL A 89 3.33 7.95 -3.63
C VAL A 89 1.86 7.62 -3.30
N ILE A 90 0.95 8.59 -3.45
CA ILE A 90 -0.48 8.43 -3.11
C ILE A 90 -1.11 7.32 -3.96
N MET A 91 -0.82 7.25 -5.26
CA MET A 91 -1.34 6.22 -6.16
C MET A 91 -0.91 4.80 -5.77
N PHE A 92 0.25 4.63 -5.13
CA PHE A 92 0.70 3.30 -4.70
C PHE A 92 0.32 2.94 -3.27
N VAL A 93 -0.21 3.88 -2.46
CA VAL A 93 -0.74 3.57 -1.11
C VAL A 93 -1.80 2.46 -1.14
N PRO A 94 -2.82 2.49 -2.03
CA PRO A 94 -3.83 1.43 -2.06
C PRO A 94 -3.24 0.06 -2.39
N LEU A 95 -2.19 -0.02 -3.23
CA LEU A 95 -1.53 -1.29 -3.58
C LEU A 95 -0.97 -1.98 -2.34
N GLY A 96 -0.16 -1.27 -1.55
CA GLY A 96 0.39 -1.80 -0.31
C GLY A 96 -0.69 -2.18 0.70
N LEU A 97 -1.74 -1.37 0.80
CA LEU A 97 -2.87 -1.63 1.68
C LEU A 97 -3.61 -2.91 1.29
N PHE A 98 -4.00 -3.05 0.02
CA PHE A 98 -4.71 -4.22 -0.48
C PHE A 98 -3.85 -5.47 -0.35
N PHE A 99 -2.56 -5.38 -0.71
CA PHE A 99 -1.63 -6.49 -0.59
C PHE A 99 -1.52 -6.97 0.86
N PHE A 100 -1.33 -6.07 1.83
CA PHE A 100 -1.24 -6.45 3.25
C PHE A 100 -2.51 -7.17 3.75
N ILE A 101 -3.68 -6.73 3.31
CA ILE A 101 -4.97 -7.33 3.72
C ILE A 101 -5.20 -8.70 3.06
N LEU A 102 -4.88 -8.82 1.77
CA LEU A 102 -5.16 -10.02 0.96
C LEU A 102 -4.10 -11.11 1.10
N ALA A 103 -2.84 -10.74 1.39
CA ALA A 103 -1.72 -11.65 1.44
C ALA A 103 -1.77 -12.62 2.65
N PRO A 104 -1.25 -13.85 2.48
CA PRO A 104 -1.01 -14.76 3.60
C PRO A 104 -0.15 -14.11 4.68
N ARG A 105 -0.32 -14.53 5.95
CA ARG A 105 0.26 -13.84 7.12
C ARG A 105 1.78 -13.62 7.04
N GLY A 106 2.54 -14.59 6.51
CA GLY A 106 4.00 -14.47 6.37
C GLY A 106 4.46 -13.51 5.27
N TRP A 107 3.57 -13.14 4.35
CA TRP A 107 3.89 -12.40 3.13
C TRP A 107 3.41 -10.96 3.18
N ARG A 108 2.64 -10.57 4.20
CA ARG A 108 1.97 -9.25 4.27
C ARG A 108 2.92 -8.06 4.15
N TRP A 109 4.17 -8.22 4.58
CA TRP A 109 5.18 -7.18 4.56
C TRP A 109 5.89 -7.02 3.20
N LEU A 110 5.55 -7.86 2.21
CA LEU A 110 6.11 -7.74 0.85
C LEU A 110 5.43 -6.65 0.01
N GLY A 111 4.54 -5.83 0.57
CA GLY A 111 3.88 -4.74 -0.14
C GLY A 111 4.86 -3.80 -0.88
N PRO A 112 5.97 -3.34 -0.27
CA PRO A 112 6.99 -2.56 -0.98
C PRO A 112 7.64 -3.32 -2.14
N VAL A 113 7.90 -4.63 -1.99
CA VAL A 113 8.51 -5.46 -3.04
C VAL A 113 7.56 -5.61 -4.22
N VAL A 114 6.27 -5.80 -3.95
CA VAL A 114 5.23 -5.84 -5.00
C VAL A 114 5.09 -4.49 -5.68
N GLY A 115 5.12 -3.39 -4.91
CA GLY A 115 5.14 -2.02 -5.45
C GLY A 115 6.32 -1.75 -6.36
N LEU A 116 7.52 -2.15 -5.92
CA LEU A 116 8.75 -2.06 -6.71
C LEU A 116 8.61 -2.82 -8.03
N GLY A 117 8.18 -4.08 -7.97
CA GLY A 117 8.01 -4.92 -9.16
C GLY A 117 6.97 -4.38 -10.14
N LEU A 118 5.81 -3.93 -9.64
CA LEU A 118 4.77 -3.32 -10.47
C LEU A 118 5.26 -2.01 -11.10
N SER A 119 5.93 -1.16 -10.32
CA SER A 119 6.44 0.11 -10.83
C SER A 119 7.55 -0.07 -11.86
N ALA A 120 8.45 -1.05 -11.67
CA ALA A 120 9.48 -1.37 -12.65
C ALA A 120 8.85 -1.93 -13.94
N GLY A 121 7.81 -2.77 -13.83
CA GLY A 121 7.06 -3.25 -14.99
C GLY A 121 6.35 -2.13 -15.75
N ILE A 122 5.82 -1.14 -15.04
CA ILE A 122 5.24 0.07 -15.62
C ILE A 122 6.29 0.86 -16.39
N GLU A 123 7.44 1.18 -15.77
CA GLU A 123 8.52 1.93 -16.43
C GLU A 123 9.02 1.19 -17.67
N PHE A 124 9.21 -0.12 -17.57
CA PHE A 124 9.59 -0.94 -18.71
C PHE A 124 8.55 -0.89 -19.84
N THR A 125 7.26 -0.97 -19.49
CA THR A 125 6.17 -0.87 -20.48
C THR A 125 6.15 0.50 -21.14
N GLN A 126 6.33 1.59 -20.37
CA GLN A 126 6.39 2.94 -20.90
C GLN A 126 7.59 3.13 -21.83
N LEU A 127 8.77 2.63 -21.44
CA LEU A 127 9.98 2.69 -22.27
C LEU A 127 9.80 1.99 -23.62
N MET A 128 9.05 0.88 -23.66
CA MET A 128 8.86 0.09 -24.89
C MET A 128 7.68 0.57 -25.75
N ALA A 129 6.59 1.03 -25.12
CA ALA A 129 5.32 1.30 -25.81
C ALA A 129 4.96 2.79 -25.92
N LEU A 130 5.62 3.69 -25.19
CA LEU A 130 5.29 5.10 -25.09
C LEU A 130 6.56 5.95 -25.33
N PRO A 131 6.97 6.17 -26.59
CA PRO A 131 8.22 6.88 -26.93
C PRO A 131 8.29 8.32 -26.41
N GLU A 132 7.13 8.94 -26.15
CA GLU A 132 7.02 10.29 -25.61
C GLU A 132 7.16 10.34 -24.07
N ARG A 133 7.13 9.20 -23.37
CA ARG A 133 7.26 9.12 -21.90
C ARG A 133 8.70 8.84 -21.50
N VAL A 134 9.21 9.61 -20.54
CA VAL A 134 10.53 9.39 -19.95
C VAL A 134 10.38 8.48 -18.73
N ALA A 135 10.94 7.27 -18.79
CA ALA A 135 11.06 6.40 -17.61
C ALA A 135 12.02 7.04 -16.59
N SER A 136 11.65 7.04 -15.31
CA SER A 136 12.34 7.80 -14.26
C SER A 136 12.48 6.98 -12.99
N PRO A 137 13.70 6.56 -12.58
CA PRO A 137 13.92 5.78 -11.34
C PRO A 137 13.34 6.42 -10.06
N TYR A 138 13.08 7.73 -10.09
CA TYR A 138 12.42 8.45 -9.01
C TYR A 138 10.95 8.02 -8.85
N ASP A 139 10.27 7.66 -9.93
CA ASP A 139 8.89 7.17 -9.91
C ASP A 139 8.82 5.79 -9.27
N VAL A 140 9.72 4.88 -9.65
CA VAL A 140 9.88 3.59 -8.95
C VAL A 140 10.12 3.77 -7.45
N ALA A 141 10.98 4.70 -7.06
CA ALA A 141 11.22 4.98 -5.64
C ALA A 141 9.96 5.52 -4.94
N ALA A 142 9.27 6.49 -5.54
CA ALA A 142 8.04 7.09 -5.01
C ALA A 142 6.91 6.05 -4.86
N ASN A 143 6.71 5.23 -5.88
CA ASN A 143 5.71 4.17 -5.92
C ASN A 143 6.00 3.07 -4.88
N THR A 144 7.27 2.71 -4.72
CA THR A 144 7.72 1.77 -3.67
C THR A 144 7.45 2.35 -2.28
N ALA A 145 7.75 3.64 -2.06
CA ALA A 145 7.47 4.32 -0.81
C ALA A 145 5.96 4.38 -0.51
N GLY A 146 5.14 4.71 -1.50
CA GLY A 146 3.68 4.66 -1.41
C GLY A 146 3.16 3.29 -0.98
N SER A 147 3.67 2.23 -1.60
CA SER A 147 3.33 0.85 -1.22
C SER A 147 3.75 0.52 0.21
N GLY A 148 4.89 1.03 0.68
CA GLY A 148 5.31 0.93 2.08
C GLY A 148 4.35 1.65 3.03
N VAL A 149 3.96 2.89 2.72
CA VAL A 149 2.98 3.65 3.50
C VAL A 149 1.65 2.90 3.57
N GLY A 150 1.14 2.39 2.45
CA GLY A 150 -0.09 1.58 2.41
C GLY A 150 -0.02 0.32 3.27
N THR A 151 1.12 -0.37 3.22
CA THR A 151 1.40 -1.56 4.05
C THR A 151 1.33 -1.22 5.54
N LEU A 152 1.96 -0.12 5.95
CA LEU A 152 1.94 0.37 7.32
C LEU A 152 0.53 0.78 7.77
N LEU A 153 -0.20 1.51 6.93
CA LEU A 153 -1.58 1.92 7.21
C LEU A 153 -2.48 0.70 7.44
N ALA A 154 -2.43 -0.31 6.57
CA ALA A 154 -3.19 -1.54 6.73
C ALA A 154 -2.86 -2.27 8.05
N TRP A 155 -1.58 -2.32 8.40
CA TRP A 155 -1.13 -2.90 9.66
C TRP A 155 -1.70 -2.14 10.87
N ILE A 156 -1.62 -0.81 10.87
CA ILE A 156 -2.18 0.05 11.95
C ILE A 156 -3.70 -0.18 12.06
N MET A 157 -4.42 -0.14 10.95
CA MET A 157 -5.88 -0.34 10.93
C MET A 157 -6.28 -1.70 11.53
N LEU A 158 -5.57 -2.77 11.17
CA LEU A 158 -5.83 -4.12 11.69
C LEU A 158 -5.45 -4.25 13.18
N ARG A 159 -4.34 -3.61 13.61
CA ARG A 159 -3.93 -3.56 15.03
C ARG A 159 -4.97 -2.83 15.88
N VAL A 160 -5.43 -1.66 15.46
CA VAL A 160 -6.44 -0.86 16.17
C VAL A 160 -7.76 -1.63 16.27
N ARG A 161 -8.18 -2.30 15.19
CA ARG A 161 -9.43 -3.09 15.18
C ARG A 161 -9.35 -4.33 16.07
N GLY A 162 -8.16 -4.94 16.21
CA GLY A 162 -7.91 -6.04 17.14
C GLY A 162 -7.98 -5.62 18.61
N ARG A 163 -7.58 -4.38 18.94
CA ARG A 163 -7.66 -3.84 20.32
C ARG A 163 -9.08 -3.46 20.76
N ARG A 164 -10.00 -3.24 19.80
CA ARG A 164 -11.40 -2.84 20.07
C ARG A 164 -12.37 -4.00 20.22
N ARG A 165 -11.90 -5.25 20.10
CA ARG A 165 -12.72 -6.44 20.36
C ARG A 165 -12.46 -6.88 21.82
N PRO A 166 -13.41 -6.71 22.75
CA PRO A 166 -13.30 -7.24 24.12
C PRO A 166 -13.28 -8.77 24.14
#